data_AF-A0A9X2MNV6-F1
#
_entry.id   AF-A0A9X2MNV6-F1
#
_cell.length_a   1.000
_cell.length_b   1.000
_cell.length_c   1.000
_cell.angle_alpha   90.00
_cell.angle_beta   90.00
_cell.angle_gamma   90.00
#
_symmetry.space_group_name_H-M   'P 1'
#
loop_
_entity.id
_entity.type
_entity.pdbx_description
1 polymer ?
#
loop_
_entity_poly.entity_id
_entity_poly.type
_entity_poly.pdbx_seq_one_letter_code
_entity_poly.pdbx_strand_id
1 'polypeptide(L)' 'MKTKEILKSLETILMDIRISVRNNGGGHYNHTLFWDIMSPESGGKPEGNLGKKIDEDLWGFDKFKEDFKKAALGQFSSG' A
#
# COMPACT_ATOMS: atom_id res chain seq x y z
N MET A 1 17.83 9.94 -4.08
CA MET A 1 17.01 9.59 -2.90
C MET A 1 15.76 8.86 -3.39
N LYS A 2 15.41 7.70 -2.84
CA LYS A 2 14.24 6.91 -3.32
C LYS A 2 12.93 7.61 -2.93
N THR A 3 11.91 7.57 -3.80
CA THR A 3 10.59 8.21 -3.58
C THR A 3 10.00 7.94 -2.20
N LYS A 4 10.08 6.68 -1.74
CA LYS A 4 9.61 6.25 -0.41
C LYS A 4 10.27 7.04 0.73
N GLU A 5 11.57 7.32 0.65
CA GLU A 5 12.28 8.05 1.70
C GLU A 5 11.92 9.54 1.69
N ILE A 6 11.60 10.11 0.52
CA ILE A 6 11.09 11.49 0.42
C ILE A 6 9.72 11.60 1.09
N LEU A 7 8.83 10.64 0.81
CA LEU A 7 7.47 10.62 1.37
C LEU A 7 7.43 10.41 2.89
N LYS A 8 8.42 9.71 3.47
CA LYS A 8 8.55 9.59 4.94
C LYS A 8 8.96 10.89 5.63
N SER A 9 9.55 11.83 4.90
CA SER A 9 10.15 13.05 5.45
C SER A 9 9.51 14.32 4.89
N LEU A 10 8.21 14.28 4.52
CA LEU A 10 7.50 15.41 3.93
C LEU A 10 7.56 16.70 4.76
N GLU A 11 7.62 16.60 6.09
CA GLU A 11 7.72 17.76 6.98
C GLU A 11 9.04 18.53 6.82
N THR A 12 10.08 17.87 6.31
CA THR A 12 11.38 18.50 6.02
C THR A 12 11.41 19.22 4.67
N ILE A 13 10.38 19.01 3.84
CA ILE A 13 10.27 19.62 2.52
C ILE A 13 9.71 21.04 2.65
N LEU A 14 10.22 21.95 1.82
CA LEU A 14 9.74 23.33 1.71
C LEU A 14 8.22 23.36 1.52
N MET A 15 7.57 24.25 2.26
CA MET A 15 6.11 24.30 2.38
C MET A 15 5.42 24.54 1.03
N ASP A 16 6.05 25.29 0.14
CA ASP A 16 5.55 25.66 -1.20
C ASP A 16 5.40 24.46 -2.15
N ILE A 17 6.30 23.46 -2.07
CA ILE A 17 6.25 22.27 -2.92
C ILE A 17 5.71 21.02 -2.22
N ARG A 18 5.56 21.06 -0.89
CA ARG A 18 5.21 19.88 -0.07
C ARG A 18 3.96 19.15 -0.54
N ILE A 19 2.90 19.89 -0.88
CA ILE A 19 1.64 19.30 -1.37
C ILE A 19 1.85 18.61 -2.72
N SER A 20 2.58 19.24 -3.63
CA SER A 20 2.90 18.69 -4.94
C SER A 20 3.73 17.41 -4.83
N VAL A 21 4.72 17.39 -3.93
CA VAL A 21 5.54 16.20 -3.64
C VAL A 21 4.69 15.09 -3.03
N ARG A 22 3.81 15.41 -2.06
CA ARG A 22 2.91 14.43 -1.47
C ARG A 22 2.00 13.78 -2.50
N ASN A 23 1.32 14.59 -3.31
CA ASN A 23 0.30 14.08 -4.23
C ASN A 23 0.93 13.34 -5.42
N ASN A 24 1.91 13.94 -6.10
CA ASN A 24 2.54 13.32 -7.28
C ASN A 24 3.55 12.24 -6.90
N GLY A 25 4.35 12.48 -5.85
CA GLY A 25 5.27 11.47 -5.33
C GLY A 25 4.52 10.28 -4.74
N GLY A 26 3.43 10.53 -4.01
CA GLY A 26 2.53 9.49 -3.52
C GLY A 26 1.91 8.71 -4.66
N GLY A 27 1.36 9.39 -5.68
CA GLY A 27 0.84 8.76 -6.89
C GLY A 27 1.89 7.87 -7.57
N HIS A 28 3.10 8.39 -7.79
CA HIS A 28 4.19 7.62 -8.40
C HIS A 28 4.56 6.38 -7.57
N TYR A 29 4.72 6.52 -6.26
CA TYR A 29 5.04 5.39 -5.38
C TYR A 29 3.92 4.34 -5.36
N ASN A 30 2.68 4.78 -5.19
CA ASN A 30 1.51 3.89 -5.11
C ASN A 30 1.34 3.08 -6.40
N HIS A 31 1.46 3.72 -7.58
CA HIS A 31 1.32 3.02 -8.85
C HIS A 31 2.50 2.12 -9.16
N THR A 32 3.73 2.52 -8.81
CA THR A 32 4.90 1.62 -8.97
C THR A 32 4.69 0.35 -8.16
N LEU A 33 4.30 0.48 -6.89
CA LEU A 33 3.99 -0.68 -6.04
C LEU A 33 2.84 -1.51 -6.60
N PHE A 34 1.76 -0.88 -7.09
CA PHE A 34 0.59 -1.58 -7.64
C PHE A 34 0.97 -2.50 -8.80
N TRP A 35 1.83 -2.04 -9.71
CA TRP A 35 2.28 -2.86 -10.83
C TRP A 35 3.26 -3.97 -10.38
N ASP A 36 4.15 -3.69 -9.43
CA ASP A 36 5.13 -4.66 -8.93
C ASP A 36 4.49 -5.86 -8.19
N ILE A 37 3.31 -5.67 -7.59
CA ILE A 37 2.61 -6.72 -6.81
C ILE A 37 1.60 -7.54 -7.62
N MET A 38 1.49 -7.30 -8.93
CA MET A 38 0.57 -8.04 -9.80
C MET A 38 1.34 -8.95 -10.77
N SER A 39 0.82 -10.15 -10.98
CA SER A 39 1.32 -11.07 -12.00
C SER A 39 0.17 -11.90 -12.58
N PRO A 40 0.16 -12.16 -13.90
CA PRO A 40 -0.87 -13.00 -14.53
C PRO A 40 -0.88 -14.44 -14.01
N GLU A 41 0.22 -14.89 -13.42
CA GLU A 41 0.40 -16.25 -12.90
C GLU A 41 0.35 -16.30 -11.36
N SER A 42 0.00 -15.17 -10.72
CA SER A 42 -0.13 -15.09 -9.26
C SER A 42 -1.55 -15.41 -8.77
N GLY A 43 -1.70 -15.63 -7.46
CA GLY A 43 -2.96 -15.96 -6.82
C GLY A 43 -2.75 -16.91 -5.63
N GLY A 44 -3.84 -17.49 -5.14
CA GLY A 44 -3.79 -18.40 -3.98
C GLY A 44 -3.66 -17.69 -2.64
N LYS A 45 -3.26 -18.44 -1.60
CA LYS A 45 -2.99 -17.90 -0.25
C LYS A 45 -1.51 -17.56 -0.12
N PRO A 46 -1.14 -16.49 0.62
CA PRO A 46 0.25 -16.13 0.84
C PRO A 46 0.95 -17.21 1.67
N GLU A 47 2.19 -17.52 1.31
CA GLU A 47 3.01 -18.53 1.96
C GLU A 47 4.16 -17.90 2.76
N GLY A 48 4.93 -18.75 3.46
CA GLY A 48 6.12 -18.35 4.19
C GLY A 48 5.83 -17.35 5.32
N ASN A 49 6.75 -16.42 5.54
CA ASN A 49 6.67 -15.47 6.65
C ASN A 49 5.47 -14.53 6.53
N LEU A 50 5.05 -14.18 5.31
CA LEU A 50 3.89 -13.32 5.10
C LEU A 50 2.60 -14.04 5.50
N GLY A 51 2.43 -15.30 5.07
CA GLY A 51 1.27 -16.11 5.45
C GLY A 51 1.16 -16.25 6.97
N LYS A 52 2.27 -16.61 7.65
CA LYS A 52 2.32 -16.71 9.11
C LYS A 52 1.93 -15.40 9.80
N LYS A 53 2.41 -14.26 9.30
CA LYS A 53 2.09 -12.95 9.87
C LYS A 53 0.63 -12.56 9.68
N ILE A 54 0.03 -12.91 8.54
CA ILE A 54 -1.41 -12.72 8.31
C ILE A 54 -2.22 -13.59 9.27
N ASP A 55 -1.80 -14.84 9.51
CA ASP A 55 -2.48 -15.72 10.45
C ASP A 55 -2.41 -15.19 11.90
N GLU A 56 -1.22 -14.75 12.33
CA GLU A 56 -0.96 -14.23 13.68
C GLU A 56 -1.64 -12.87 13.94
N ASP A 57 -1.46 -11.91 13.03
CA ASP A 57 -1.78 -10.50 13.28
C ASP A 57 -3.16 -10.11 12.73
N LEU A 58 -3.67 -10.85 11.73
CA LEU A 58 -4.91 -10.54 10.99
C LEU A 58 -5.94 -11.69 11.03
N TRP A 59 -5.76 -12.64 11.96
CA TRP A 59 -6.69 -13.73 12.25
C TRP A 59 -7.00 -14.66 11.06
N GLY A 60 -6.00 -14.87 10.20
CA GLY A 60 -6.08 -15.79 9.08
C GLY A 60 -6.45 -15.13 7.75
N PHE A 61 -6.01 -15.74 6.65
CA PHE A 61 -6.17 -15.17 5.31
C PHE A 61 -7.62 -14.84 4.93
N ASP A 62 -8.59 -15.66 5.34
CA ASP A 62 -9.99 -15.42 4.98
C ASP A 62 -10.56 -14.20 5.72
N LYS A 63 -10.17 -14.00 6.99
CA LYS A 63 -10.53 -12.79 7.75
C LYS A 63 -9.84 -11.55 7.19
N PHE A 64 -8.54 -11.65 6.90
CA PHE A 64 -7.82 -10.58 6.20
C PHE A 64 -8.49 -10.19 4.88
N LYS A 65 -8.88 -11.17 4.05
CA LYS A 65 -9.53 -10.90 2.76
C LYS A 65 -10.89 -10.20 2.93
N GLU A 66 -11.67 -10.60 3.94
CA GLU A 66 -12.93 -9.94 4.29
C GLU A 66 -12.69 -8.48 4.69
N ASP A 67 -11.79 -8.24 5.64
CA ASP A 67 -11.54 -6.91 6.20
C ASP A 67 -10.87 -5.98 5.18
N PHE A 68 -9.94 -6.49 4.37
CA PHE A 68 -9.31 -5.73 3.29
C PHE A 68 -10.34 -5.35 2.22
N LYS A 69 -11.23 -6.27 1.83
CA LYS A 69 -12.33 -5.97 0.90
C LYS A 69 -13.27 -4.92 1.49
N LYS A 70 -13.61 -5.02 2.78
CA LYS A 70 -14.47 -4.05 3.47
C LYS A 70 -13.81 -2.66 3.48
N ALA A 71 -12.52 -2.57 3.75
CA ALA A 71 -11.78 -1.31 3.70
C ALA A 71 -11.78 -0.70 2.28
N ALA A 72 -11.49 -1.51 1.26
CA ALA A 72 -11.49 -1.07 -0.13
C ALA A 72 -12.87 -0.57 -0.60
N LEU A 73 -13.95 -1.26 -0.22
CA LEU A 73 -15.32 -0.83 -0.55
C LEU A 73 -15.80 0.34 0.31
N GLY A 74 -15.27 0.49 1.52
CA GLY A 74 -15.62 1.56 2.45
C GLY A 74 -14.93 2.89 2.15
N GLN A 75 -13.88 2.89 1.33
CA GLN A 75 -13.23 4.11 0.87
C GLN A 75 -14.16 4.88 -0.07
N PHE A 76 -14.69 5.99 0.42
CA PHE A 76 -15.48 6.90 -0.40
C PHE A 76 -14.56 7.85 -1.19
N SER A 77 -14.83 8.01 -2.50
CA SER A 77 -13.96 8.74 -3.43
C SER A 77 -12.60 8.07 -3.64
N SER A 78 -11.62 8.80 -4.19
CA SER A 78 -10.28 8.28 -4.48
C SER A 78 -9.53 7.90 -3.20
N GLY A 79 -8.73 6.83 -3.30
CA GLY A 79 -7.83 6.32 -2.27
C GLY A 79 -6.76 5.43 -2.87
#